data_AF-A0A6H1LM78-F1
#
_entry.id   AF-A0A6H1LM78-F1
#
_cell.length_a   1.000
_cell.length_b   1.000
_cell.length_c   1.000
_cell.angle_alpha   90.00
_cell.angle_beta   90.00
_cell.angle_gamma   90.00
#
_symmetry.space_group_name_H-M   'P 1'
#
loop_
_entity.id
_entity.type
_entity.pdbx_description
1 polymer ?
#
loop_
_entity_poly.entity_id
_entity_poly.type
_entity_poly.pdbx_seq_one_letter_code
_entity_poly.pdbx_strand_id
1 'polypeptide(L)' 'MTAKWPIPRPTEHAALRACDRSTRRLPSVPALMAALIDAVDHDDREGICLASHRVVRAAAPEVGKP' A
#
# COMPACT_ATOMS: atom_id res chain seq x y z
N MET A 1 1.94 -16.58 36.59
CA MET A 1 2.92 -16.05 35.62
C MET A 1 2.18 -15.09 34.69
N THR A 2 2.32 -13.79 34.88
CA THR A 2 1.78 -12.78 33.96
C THR A 2 2.72 -12.70 32.76
N ALA A 3 2.22 -12.95 31.55
CA ALA A 3 3.02 -12.81 30.34
C ALA A 3 3.52 -11.36 30.22
N LYS A 4 4.82 -11.17 29.95
CA LYS A 4 5.40 -9.84 29.69
C LYS A 4 4.76 -9.27 28.42
N TRP A 5 4.18 -8.08 28.55
CA TRP A 5 3.62 -7.34 27.43
C TRP A 5 4.66 -6.32 26.90
N PRO A 6 4.79 -6.15 25.57
CA PRO A 6 4.14 -6.94 24.52
C PRO A 6 4.75 -8.35 24.41
N ILE A 7 3.91 -9.32 24.07
CA ILE A 7 4.35 -10.69 23.79
C ILE A 7 5.30 -10.64 22.58
N PRO A 8 6.55 -11.14 22.67
CA PRO A 8 7.44 -11.16 21.52
C PRO A 8 6.88 -12.03 20.37
N ARG A 9 6.78 -11.47 19.16
CA ARG A 9 6.30 -12.17 17.95
C ARG A 9 7.36 -12.12 16.83
N PRO A 10 8.54 -12.74 17.04
CA PRO A 10 9.67 -12.61 16.11
C PRO A 10 9.34 -13.11 14.70
N THR A 11 8.51 -14.15 14.57
CA THR A 11 8.05 -14.68 13.28
C THR A 11 7.12 -13.72 12.55
N GLU A 12 6.18 -13.09 13.26
CA GLU A 12 5.27 -12.09 12.68
C GLU A 12 6.05 -10.86 12.21
N HIS A 13 6.98 -10.36 13.04
CA HIS A 13 7.83 -9.23 12.65
C HIS A 13 8.69 -9.57 11.42
N ALA A 14 9.23 -10.78 11.33
CA ALA A 14 9.99 -11.22 10.16
C ALA A 14 9.12 -11.29 8.90
N ALA A 15 7.88 -11.79 9.02
CA ALA A 15 6.92 -11.85 7.92
C ALA A 15 6.52 -10.46 7.43
N LEU A 16 6.21 -9.53 8.34
CA LEU A 16 5.91 -8.13 8.00
C LEU A 16 7.09 -7.47 7.26
N ARG A 17 8.32 -7.60 7.78
CA ARG A 17 9.50 -7.08 7.10
C ARG A 17 9.77 -7.72 5.74
N ALA A 18 9.42 -9.00 5.55
CA ALA A 18 9.54 -9.65 4.24
C ALA A 18 8.51 -9.07 3.25
N CYS A 19 7.29 -8.83 3.69
CA CYS A 19 6.25 -8.16 2.91
C CYS A 19 6.66 -6.76 2.47
N ASP A 20 7.23 -5.97 3.39
CA ASP A 20 7.67 -4.59 3.12
C ASP A 20 8.81 -4.51 2.10
N ARG A 21 9.69 -5.52 2.08
CA ARG A 21 10.83 -5.58 1.14
C ARG A 21 10.43 -5.96 -0.29
N SER A 22 9.26 -6.55 -0.49
CA SER A 22 8.78 -6.91 -1.82
C SER A 22 8.15 -5.69 -2.51
N THR A 23 8.65 -5.33 -3.69
CA THR A 23 7.95 -4.40 -4.58
C THR A 23 6.69 -5.09 -5.09
N ARG A 24 5.59 -4.98 -4.32
CA ARG A 24 4.29 -5.51 -4.76
C ARG A 24 3.99 -4.91 -6.13
N ARG A 25 3.75 -5.78 -7.12
CA ARG A 25 3.35 -5.33 -8.46
C ARG A 25 2.09 -4.50 -8.30
N LEU A 26 2.18 -3.23 -8.70
CA LEU A 26 1.02 -2.37 -8.77
C LEU A 26 0.17 -2.80 -9.97
N PRO A 27 -1.16 -2.62 -9.91
CA PRO A 27 -2.00 -2.70 -11.09
C PRO A 27 -1.48 -1.75 -12.19
N SER A 28 -1.85 -2.01 -13.44
CA SER A 28 -1.45 -1.13 -14.54
C SER A 28 -2.00 0.29 -14.34
N VAL A 29 -1.32 1.29 -14.89
CA VAL A 29 -1.77 2.70 -14.81
C VAL A 29 -3.22 2.88 -15.27
N PRO A 30 -3.70 2.28 -16.39
CA PRO A 30 -5.11 2.38 -16.78
C PRO A 30 -6.08 1.84 -15.73
N ALA A 31 -5.75 0.72 -15.08
CA ALA A 31 -6.59 0.15 -14.04
C ALA A 31 -6.66 1.05 -12.80
N LEU A 32 -5.54 1.68 -12.43
CA LEU A 32 -5.48 2.64 -11.33
C LEU A 32 -6.22 3.94 -11.64
N MET A 33 -6.17 4.41 -12.89
CA MET A 33 -6.92 5.59 -13.34
C MET A 33 -8.43 5.32 -13.35
N ALA A 34 -8.87 4.13 -13.76
CA ALA A 34 -10.28 3.74 -13.67
C ALA A 34 -10.78 3.77 -12.20
N ALA A 35 -10.02 3.18 -11.28
CA ALA A 35 -10.35 3.21 -9.86
C ALA A 35 -10.37 4.64 -9.26
N LEU A 36 -9.55 5.55 -9.80
CA LEU A 36 -9.58 6.96 -9.39
C LEU A 36 -10.86 7.65 -9.87
N ILE A 37 -11.33 7.37 -11.09
CA ILE A 37 -12.60 7.89 -11.61
C ILE A 37 -13.75 7.41 -10.74
N ASP A 38 -13.82 6.11 -10.45
CA ASP A 38 -14.85 5.53 -9.58
C ASP A 38 -14.85 6.20 -8.18
N ALA A 39 -13.66 6.46 -7.61
CA ALA A 39 -13.54 7.11 -6.31
C ALA A 39 -14.00 8.59 -6.34
N VAL A 40 -13.74 9.30 -7.43
CA VAL A 40 -14.24 10.67 -7.63
C VAL A 40 -15.76 10.67 -7.78
N ASP A 41 -16.31 9.76 -8.57
CA ASP A 41 -17.77 9.64 -8.80
C ASP A 41 -18.53 9.31 -7.50
N HIS A 42 -17.89 8.62 -6.56
CA HIS A 42 -18.44 8.28 -5.25
C HIS A 42 -18.13 9.29 -4.13
N ASP A 43 -17.40 10.38 -4.41
CA ASP A 43 -16.88 11.31 -3.40
C ASP A 43 -16.09 10.59 -2.27
N ASP A 44 -15.43 9.48 -2.61
CA ASP A 44 -14.61 8.70 -1.68
C ASP A 44 -13.23 9.34 -1.54
N ARG A 45 -13.10 10.24 -0.57
CA ARG A 45 -11.86 10.94 -0.26
C ARG A 45 -10.66 10.00 -0.03
N GLU A 46 -10.88 8.87 0.64
CA GLU A 46 -9.81 7.92 0.93
C GLU A 46 -9.41 7.15 -0.33
N GLY A 47 -10.41 6.74 -1.13
CA GLY A 47 -10.21 6.14 -2.45
C GLY A 47 -9.41 7.05 -3.39
N ILE A 48 -9.79 8.33 -3.46
CA ILE A 48 -9.11 9.35 -4.26
C ILE A 48 -7.65 9.48 -3.82
N CYS A 49 -7.40 9.60 -2.52
CA CYS A 49 -6.04 9.73 -1.98
C CYS A 49 -5.19 8.50 -2.33
N LEU A 50 -5.72 7.30 -2.08
CA LEU A 50 -5.00 6.04 -2.30
C LEU A 50 -4.72 5.78 -3.78
N ALA A 51 -5.73 5.95 -4.64
CA ALA A 51 -5.60 5.72 -6.08
C ALA A 51 -4.59 6.70 -6.69
N SER A 52 -4.66 7.99 -6.32
CA SER A 52 -3.71 9.02 -6.76
C SER A 52 -2.26 8.65 -6.45
N HIS A 53 -1.96 8.27 -5.19
CA HIS A 53 -0.60 7.87 -4.81
C HIS A 53 -0.12 6.62 -5.56
N ARG A 54 -1.00 5.65 -5.79
CA ARG A 54 -0.67 4.43 -6.52
C ARG A 54 -0.41 4.69 -8.01
N VAL A 55 -1.20 5.56 -8.65
CA VAL A 55 -0.97 5.98 -10.04
C VAL A 55 0.42 6.59 -10.19
N VAL A 56 0.77 7.55 -9.32
CA VAL A 56 2.08 8.21 -9.37
C VAL A 56 3.20 7.20 -9.18
N ARG A 57 3.10 6.31 -8.20
CA ARG A 57 4.13 5.27 -7.97
C ARG A 57 4.26 4.28 -9.12
N ALA A 58 3.18 3.99 -9.85
CA ALA A 58 3.20 3.10 -11.01
C ALA A 58 3.74 3.78 -12.28
N ALA A 59 3.42 5.06 -12.48
CA ALA A 59 3.82 5.83 -13.66
C ALA A 59 5.24 6.42 -13.54
N ALA A 60 5.65 6.79 -12.33
CA ALA A 60 6.93 7.39 -11.98
C ALA A 60 7.62 6.54 -10.90
N PRO A 61 8.22 5.39 -11.26
CA PRO A 61 8.81 4.43 -10.31
C PRO A 61 10.00 4.99 -9.52
N GLU A 62 10.53 6.16 -9.89
CA GLU A 62 11.46 6.95 -9.08
C GLU A 62 10.84 7.54 -7.81
N VAL A 63 9.52 7.76 -7.80
CA VAL A 63 8.78 8.25 -6.64
C VAL A 63 8.55 7.08 -5.69
N GLY A 64 9.12 7.17 -4.48
CA GLY A 64 8.99 6.14 -3.45
C GLY A 64 9.99 4.97 -3.58
N LYS A 65 11.13 5.20 -4.25
CA LYS A 65 12.34 4.38 -4.04
C LYS A 65 12.74 4.46 -2.55
N PRO A 66 13.20 3.36 -1.94
CA PRO A 66 13.73 3.38 -0.58
C PRO A 66 14.97 4.28 -0.47
#